data_AF-A0A9D5M8U5-F1
#
_entry.id   AF-A0A9D5M8U5-F1
#
_cell.length_a   1.000
_cell.length_b   1.000
_cell.length_c   1.000
_cell.angle_alpha   90.00
_cell.angle_beta   90.00
_cell.angle_gamma   90.00
#
_symmetry.space_group_name_H-M   'P 1'
#
loop_
_entity.id
_entity.type
_entity.pdbx_description
1 polymer ?
#
loop_
_entity_poly.entity_id
_entity_poly.type
_entity_poly.pdbx_seq_one_letter_code
_entity_poly.pdbx_strand_id
1 'polypeptide(L)' 'MKTVVITGSSRGFGFCLAREFRRMGCNVVISAVNGETLRKAEAELKNAGPWDAAPSAAF' A
#
# COMPACT_ATOMS: atom_id res chain seq x y z
N MET A 1 -3.74 7.45 -13.48
CA MET A 1 -3.39 6.70 -12.25
C MET A 1 -4.02 7.43 -11.06
N LYS A 2 -4.75 6.73 -10.17
CA LYS A 2 -5.37 7.35 -8.99
C LYS A 2 -4.53 7.00 -7.75
N THR A 3 -4.41 7.96 -6.83
CA THR A 3 -3.71 7.77 -5.54
C THR A 3 -4.72 7.63 -4.42
N VAL A 4 -4.54 6.63 -3.58
CA VAL A 4 -5.39 6.33 -2.41
C VAL A 4 -4.52 6.37 -1.15
N VAL A 5 -4.88 7.21 -0.18
CA VAL A 5 -4.21 7.30 1.12
C VAL A 5 -5.08 6.61 2.16
N ILE A 6 -4.51 5.65 2.89
CA ILE A 6 -5.25 4.88 3.91
C ILE A 6 -4.49 4.96 5.23
N THR A 7 -5.11 5.55 6.24
CA THR A 7 -4.58 5.62 7.61
C THR A 7 -5.02 4.39 8.41
N GLY A 8 -4.24 4.01 9.43
CA GLY A 8 -4.51 2.80 10.21
C GLY A 8 -4.43 1.51 9.38
N SER A 9 -3.61 1.49 8.33
CA SER A 9 -3.66 0.48 7.26
C SER A 9 -2.62 -0.63 7.37
N SER A 10 -1.85 -0.67 8.46
CA SER A 10 -0.87 -1.74 8.67
C SER A 10 -1.49 -3.10 8.96
N ARG A 11 -2.78 -3.17 9.34
CA ARG A 11 -3.51 -4.39 9.72
C ARG A 11 -5.02 -4.25 9.44
N GLY A 12 -5.76 -5.35 9.62
CA GLY A 12 -7.22 -5.35 9.65
C GLY A 12 -7.84 -4.80 8.36
N PHE A 13 -8.94 -4.05 8.50
CA PHE A 13 -9.70 -3.57 7.35
C PHE A 13 -8.92 -2.59 6.47
N GLY A 14 -8.12 -1.70 7.07
CA GLY A 14 -7.28 -0.76 6.32
C GLY A 14 -6.26 -1.48 5.43
N PHE A 15 -5.72 -2.61 5.88
CA PHE A 15 -4.86 -3.46 5.06
C PHE A 15 -5.62 -4.16 3.92
N CYS A 16 -6.81 -4.68 4.20
CA CYS A 16 -7.67 -5.28 3.17
C CYS A 16 -8.01 -4.27 2.05
N LEU A 17 -8.33 -3.02 2.41
CA LEU A 17 -8.57 -1.94 1.46
C LEU A 17 -7.31 -1.62 0.66
N ALA A 18 -6.16 -1.49 1.32
CA ALA A 18 -4.89 -1.22 0.65
C ALA A 18 -4.59 -2.29 -0.41
N ARG A 19 -4.81 -3.56 -0.07
CA ARG A 19 -4.63 -4.70 -0.97
C ARG A 19 -5.57 -4.65 -2.16
N GLU A 20 -6.83 -4.30 -1.95
CA GLU A 20 -7.82 -4.28 -3.02
C GLU A 20 -7.58 -3.11 -3.99
N PHE A 21 -7.33 -1.90 -3.48
CA PHE A 21 -6.96 -0.76 -4.33
C PHE A 21 -5.67 -1.00 -5.10
N ARG A 22 -4.73 -1.75 -4.51
CA ARG A 22 -3.51 -2.18 -5.18
C ARG A 22 -3.81 -3.09 -6.37
N ARG A 23 -4.65 -4.11 -6.19
CA ARG A 23 -5.10 -5.03 -7.25
C ARG A 23 -5.86 -4.31 -8.37
N MET A 24 -6.55 -3.21 -8.04
CA MET A 24 -7.22 -2.33 -9.01
C MET A 24 -6.26 -1.39 -9.76
N GLY A 25 -4.95 -1.43 -9.51
CA GLY A 25 -3.94 -0.62 -10.20
C GLY A 25 -3.80 0.82 -9.66
N CYS A 26 -4.26 1.08 -8.43
CA CYS A 26 -4.05 2.37 -7.78
C CYS A 26 -2.64 2.50 -7.21
N ASN A 27 -2.15 3.74 -7.11
CA ASN A 27 -1.05 4.09 -6.23
C ASN A 27 -1.58 4.12 -4.79
N VAL A 28 -1.06 3.29 -3.90
CA VAL A 28 -1.58 3.18 -2.53
C VAL A 28 -0.53 3.65 -1.54
N VAL A 29 -0.90 4.62 -0.70
CA VAL A 29 -0.09 5.11 0.42
C VAL A 29 -0.69 4.58 1.71
N ILE A 30 0.13 3.89 2.51
CA ILE A 30 -0.25 3.32 3.80
C ILE A 30 0.38 4.12 4.95
N SER A 31 -0.34 4.29 6.05
CA SER A 31 0.14 4.99 7.25
C SER A 31 -0.35 4.30 8.53
N ALA A 32 0.56 4.13 9.49
CA ALA A 32 0.26 3.60 10.82
C ALA A 32 1.35 4.04 11.83
N VAL A 33 1.02 3.97 13.12
CA VAL A 33 1.92 4.39 14.21
C VAL A 33 3.07 3.42 14.50
N ASN A 34 2.89 2.12 14.20
CA ASN A 34 3.90 1.10 14.45
C ASN A 34 4.68 0.81 13.15
N GLY A 35 5.92 1.29 13.10
CA GLY A 35 6.77 1.17 11.91
C GLY A 35 7.14 -0.27 11.52
N GLU A 36 7.24 -1.19 12.48
CA GLU A 36 7.54 -2.60 12.16
C GLU A 36 6.36 -3.27 11.45
N THR A 37 5.15 -3.07 11.96
CA THR A 37 3.93 -3.59 11.35
C THR A 37 3.67 -2.95 9.99
N LEU A 38 3.99 -1.65 9.86
CA LEU A 38 3.88 -0.93 8.58
C LEU A 38 4.82 -1.52 7.52
N ARG A 39 6.07 -1.82 7.87
CA ARG A 39 7.03 -2.46 6.94
C ARG A 39 6.59 -3.86 6.51
N LYS A 40 6.02 -4.66 7.43
CA LYS A 40 5.44 -5.97 7.09
C LYS A 40 4.28 -5.82 6.10
N ALA A 41 3.36 -4.90 6.36
CA ALA A 41 2.24 -4.60 5.47
C ALA A 41 2.71 -4.13 4.08
N GLU A 42 3.73 -3.26 4.02
CA GLU A 42 4.33 -2.81 2.76
C GLU A 42 4.89 -3.97 1.95
N ALA A 43 5.65 -4.87 2.60
CA ALA A 43 6.24 -6.03 1.96
C ALA A 43 5.17 -6.99 1.40
N GLU A 44 4.08 -7.21 2.13
CA GLU A 44 2.95 -8.02 1.66
C GLU A 44 2.22 -7.36 0.47
N LEU A 45 2.00 -6.05 0.51
CA LEU A 45 1.31 -5.32 -0.55
C LEU A 45 2.12 -5.22 -1.85
N LYS A 46 3.46 -5.27 -1.79
CA LYS A 46 4.33 -5.37 -2.98
C LYS A 46 4.04 -6.64 -3.77
N ASN A 47 3.64 -7.72 -3.11
CA ASN A 47 3.35 -9.02 -3.72
C ASN A 47 1.87 -9.21 -4.10
N ALA A 48 0.98 -8.30 -3.72
CA ALA A 48 -0.46 -8.42 -3.98
C ALA A 48 -0.89 -8.07 -5.42
N GLY A 49 0.05 -7.58 -6.25
CA GLY A 49 -0.12 -7.18 -7.66
C GLY A 49 -0.83 -5.82 -7.87
N PRO A 50 -0.61 -5.10 -9.00
CA PRO A 50 0.57 -5.09 -9.87
C PRO A 50 1.42 -3.82 -9.72
N TRP A 51 2.73 -3.97 -9.57
CA TRP A 51 3.71 -2.93 -9.96
C TRP A 51 4.50 -3.50 -11.13
N ASP A 52 4.41 -2.87 -12.31
CA ASP A 52 5.39 -2.93 -13.40
C ASP A 52 5.26 -1.66 -14.26
N ALA A 53 5.85 -0.56 -13.76
CA ALA A 53 6.56 0.44 -14.54
C ALA A 53 7.26 1.42 -13.58
N ALA A 54 8.58 1.22 -13.45
CA ALA A 54 9.66 2.12 -13.01
C ALA A 54 9.51 2.92 -11.69
N PRO A 55 10.64 3.25 -11.01
CA PRO A 55 10.60 4.21 -9.91
C PRO A 55 10.19 5.57 -10.48
N SER A 56 8.95 6.00 -10.24
CA SER A 56 8.61 7.41 -10.37
C SER A 56 9.36 8.14 -9.27
N ALA A 57 10.37 8.91 -9.68
CA ALA A 57 11.17 9.77 -8.85
C ALA A 57 10.34 10.49 -7.77
N ALA A 58 10.97 10.58 -6.58
CA ALA A 58 10.82 11.62 -5.56
C ALA A 58 9.38 12.06 -5.21
N PHE A 59 8.96 11.76 -3.98
CA PHE A 59 8.77 12.77 -2.94
C PHE A 59 9.11 12.16 -1.59
#